data_AF-A0A1F5HR05-F1
#
_entry.id   AF-A0A1F5HR05-F1
#
_cell.length_a   1.000
_cell.length_b   1.000
_cell.length_c   1.000
_cell.angle_alpha   90.00
_cell.angle_beta   90.00
_cell.angle_gamma   90.00
#
_symmetry.space_group_name_H-M   'P 1'
#
loop_
_entity.id
_entity.type
_entity.pdbx_description
1 polymer ?
#
loop_
_entity_poly.entity_id
_entity_poly.type
_entity_poly.pdbx_seq_one_letter_code
_entity_poly.pdbx_strand_id
1 'polypeptide(L)'
;MPKLVIFDWKRTLYDPDTKKLIKGAVSLLKLLKAKSIPVVLVGKGKKDMANEVKKLQVGNFLKKIVFVDTEKNVEVYKPFIPLNKKREVFFVGDRVRSELEVGKKLGARTVWLKQGKFANELPQNKFQKPDFTISSLKECLYLFKNFK
;
A
#
# COMPACT_ATOMS: atom_id res chain seq x y z
N MET A 1 12.85 -10.94 2.07
CA MET A 1 11.62 -10.78 1.23
C MET A 1 10.41 -10.41 2.10
N PRO A 2 9.42 -9.58 1.65
CA PRO A 2 8.23 -9.25 2.43
C PRO A 2 7.41 -10.50 2.82
N LYS A 3 6.80 -10.50 4.00
CA LYS A 3 5.81 -11.52 4.42
C LYS A 3 4.36 -11.02 4.35
N LEU A 4 4.17 -9.71 4.25
CA LEU A 4 2.87 -9.08 4.07
C LEU A 4 3.07 -7.73 3.38
N VAL A 5 2.20 -7.40 2.44
CA VAL A 5 2.16 -6.06 1.85
C VAL A 5 0.79 -5.45 2.08
N ILE A 6 0.77 -4.24 2.61
CA ILE A 6 -0.41 -3.42 2.84
C ILE A 6 -0.35 -2.26 1.85
N PHE A 7 -1.31 -2.19 0.94
CA PHE A 7 -1.42 -1.10 -0.02
C PHE A 7 -2.50 -0.09 0.41
N ASP A 8 -2.19 1.19 0.23
CA ASP A 8 -3.25 2.17 0.02
C ASP A 8 -3.97 1.93 -1.33
N TRP A 9 -5.18 2.45 -1.47
CA TRP A 9 -5.97 2.29 -2.68
C TRP A 9 -5.78 3.43 -3.68
N LYS A 10 -6.28 4.62 -3.36
CA LYS A 10 -6.37 5.74 -4.31
C LYS A 10 -4.98 6.31 -4.56
N ARG A 11 -4.67 6.60 -5.82
CA ARG A 11 -3.37 7.12 -6.28
C ARG A 11 -2.17 6.19 -5.97
N THR A 12 -2.44 4.98 -5.48
CA THR A 12 -1.45 3.92 -5.22
C THR A 12 -1.67 2.70 -6.11
N LEU A 13 -2.82 2.02 -6.00
CA LEU A 13 -3.20 0.92 -6.90
C LEU A 13 -4.25 1.36 -7.93
N TYR A 14 -5.07 2.34 -7.58
CA TYR A 14 -6.21 2.82 -8.34
C TYR A 14 -6.13 4.32 -8.56
N ASP A 15 -6.28 4.76 -9.80
CA ASP A 15 -6.38 6.17 -10.14
C ASP A 15 -7.86 6.62 -10.08
N PRO A 16 -8.25 7.49 -9.12
CA PRO A 16 -9.63 7.95 -9.00
C PRO A 16 -10.09 8.84 -10.15
N ASP A 17 -9.16 9.47 -10.87
CA ASP A 17 -9.48 10.44 -11.92
C ASP A 17 -9.83 9.70 -13.22
N THR A 18 -9.09 8.61 -13.53
CA THR A 18 -9.33 7.78 -14.73
C THR A 18 -10.16 6.52 -14.46
N LYS A 19 -10.43 6.20 -13.19
CA LYS A 19 -11.09 4.97 -12.72
C LYS A 19 -10.42 3.68 -13.21
N LYS A 20 -9.08 3.71 -13.35
CA LYS A 20 -8.26 2.58 -13.82
C LYS A 20 -7.23 2.20 -12.76
N LEU A 21 -6.67 1.00 -12.91
CA LEU A 21 -5.49 0.62 -12.13
C LEU A 21 -4.27 1.41 -12.58
N ILE A 22 -3.43 1.78 -11.61
CA ILE A 22 -2.17 2.44 -11.88
C ILE A 22 -1.24 1.49 -12.64
N LYS A 23 -0.49 2.03 -13.61
CA LYS A 23 0.45 1.27 -14.44
C LYS A 23 1.39 0.44 -13.56
N GLY A 24 1.43 -0.87 -13.80
CA GLY A 24 2.25 -1.82 -13.04
C GLY A 24 1.55 -2.48 -11.84
N ALA A 25 0.36 -2.03 -11.42
CA ALA A 25 -0.37 -2.60 -10.29
C ALA A 25 -0.65 -4.10 -10.49
N VAL A 26 -1.19 -4.48 -11.65
CA VAL A 26 -1.50 -5.89 -11.95
C VAL A 26 -0.25 -6.76 -11.92
N SER A 27 0.85 -6.29 -12.52
CA SER A 27 2.12 -7.05 -12.55
C SER A 27 2.70 -7.24 -11.16
N LEU A 28 2.63 -6.21 -10.31
CA LEU A 28 3.07 -6.27 -8.92
C LEU A 28 2.21 -7.24 -8.10
N LEU A 29 0.88 -7.16 -8.21
CA LEU A 29 -0.05 -8.06 -7.53
C LEU A 29 0.12 -9.52 -7.97
N LYS A 30 0.33 -9.76 -9.27
CA LYS A 30 0.65 -11.10 -9.80
C LYS A 30 1.95 -11.65 -9.20
N LEU A 31 2.99 -10.84 -9.10
CA LEU A 31 4.25 -11.24 -8.47
C LEU A 31 4.05 -11.63 -7.00
N LEU A 32 3.35 -10.79 -6.23
CA LEU A 32 3.09 -11.05 -4.81
C LEU A 32 2.30 -12.35 -4.62
N LYS A 33 1.26 -12.56 -5.43
CA LYS A 33 0.49 -13.82 -5.43
C LYS A 33 1.34 -15.03 -5.81
N ALA A 34 2.16 -14.94 -6.86
CA ALA A 34 3.05 -16.03 -7.28
C ALA A 34 4.10 -16.40 -6.21
N LYS A 35 4.45 -15.43 -5.36
CA LYS A 35 5.36 -15.64 -4.22
C LYS A 35 4.64 -15.99 -2.92
N SER A 36 3.32 -16.24 -2.97
CA SER A 36 2.47 -16.51 -1.81
C SER A 36 2.56 -15.44 -0.72
N ILE A 37 2.84 -14.18 -1.10
CA ILE A 37 2.85 -13.05 -0.19
C ILE A 37 1.41 -12.52 -0.09
N PRO A 38 0.78 -12.55 1.11
CA PRO A 38 -0.55 -11.99 1.30
C PRO A 38 -0.53 -10.48 1.05
N VAL A 39 -1.61 -10.00 0.42
CA VAL A 39 -1.82 -8.58 0.15
C VAL A 39 -3.07 -8.12 0.89
N VAL A 40 -2.95 -7.03 1.63
CA VAL A 40 -4.07 -6.34 2.28
C VAL A 40 -4.23 -4.98 1.61
N LEU A 41 -5.46 -4.62 1.27
CA LEU A 41 -5.80 -3.30 0.79
C LEU A 41 -6.50 -2.55 1.92
N VAL A 42 -6.00 -1.35 2.25
CA VAL A 42 -6.65 -0.43 3.18
C VAL A 42 -6.78 0.93 2.49
N GLY A 43 -8.00 1.34 2.19
CA GLY A 43 -8.26 2.60 1.48
C GLY A 43 -9.33 3.45 2.17
N LYS A 44 -9.39 4.73 1.80
CA LYS A 44 -10.51 5.60 2.15
C LYS A 44 -11.65 5.45 1.14
N GLY A 45 -12.85 5.14 1.61
CA GLY A 45 -14.03 4.96 0.77
C GLY A 45 -15.16 4.21 1.48
N LYS A 46 -16.25 3.97 0.75
CA LYS A 46 -17.39 3.17 1.21
C LYS A 46 -17.66 2.05 0.18
N LYS A 47 -18.94 1.73 -0.04
CA LYS A 47 -19.41 0.72 -1.00
C LYS A 47 -18.97 1.02 -2.44
N ASP A 48 -18.83 2.29 -2.79
CA ASP A 48 -18.32 2.75 -4.09
C ASP A 48 -16.93 2.19 -4.40
N MET A 49 -16.00 2.27 -3.46
CA MET A 49 -14.63 1.77 -3.67
C MET A 49 -14.56 0.25 -3.66
N ALA A 50 -15.40 -0.42 -2.87
CA ALA A 50 -15.55 -1.87 -2.93
C ALA A 50 -16.06 -2.35 -4.30
N ASN A 51 -16.98 -1.58 -4.91
CA ASN A 51 -17.47 -1.87 -6.26
C ASN A 51 -16.37 -1.68 -7.32
N GLU A 52 -15.52 -0.65 -7.19
CA GLU A 52 -14.38 -0.47 -8.10
C GLU A 52 -13.38 -1.63 -8.02
N VAL A 53 -13.09 -2.15 -6.82
CA VAL A 53 -12.25 -3.36 -6.66
C VAL A 53 -12.83 -4.58 -7.39
N LYS A 54 -14.16 -4.79 -7.30
CA LYS A 54 -14.85 -5.85 -8.04
C LYS A 54 -14.79 -5.63 -9.55
N LYS A 55 -15.13 -4.42 -10.01
CA LYS A 55 -15.16 -4.04 -11.42
C LYS A 55 -13.79 -4.21 -12.09
N LEU A 56 -12.71 -3.86 -11.39
CA LEU A 56 -11.33 -3.99 -11.86
C LEU A 56 -10.76 -5.42 -11.67
N GLN A 57 -11.55 -6.33 -11.10
CA GLN A 57 -11.21 -7.75 -10.90
C GLN A 57 -9.91 -8.00 -10.12
N VAL A 58 -9.51 -7.05 -9.25
CA VAL A 58 -8.28 -7.20 -8.45
C VAL A 58 -8.49 -7.92 -7.13
N GLY A 59 -9.74 -8.17 -6.74
CA GLY A 59 -10.08 -8.90 -5.50
C GLY A 59 -9.38 -10.25 -5.38
N ASN A 60 -9.15 -10.93 -6.51
CA ASN A 60 -8.49 -12.25 -6.56
C ASN A 60 -7.01 -12.24 -6.17
N PHE A 61 -6.41 -11.06 -5.96
CA PHE A 61 -5.04 -10.88 -5.45
C PHE A 61 -5.01 -10.49 -3.97
N LEU A 62 -6.16 -10.13 -3.38
CA LEU A 62 -6.24 -9.48 -2.08
C LEU A 62 -6.76 -10.46 -1.03
N LYS A 63 -5.96 -10.71 0.01
CA LYS A 63 -6.36 -11.53 1.16
C LYS A 63 -7.44 -10.81 2.00
N LYS A 64 -7.35 -9.48 2.10
CA LYS A 64 -8.31 -8.66 2.82
C LYS A 64 -8.44 -7.30 2.14
N ILE A 65 -9.67 -6.79 2.12
CA ILE A 65 -10.02 -5.46 1.65
C ILE A 65 -10.68 -4.74 2.83
N VAL A 66 -10.19 -3.56 3.15
CA VAL A 66 -10.75 -2.68 4.19
C VAL A 66 -10.91 -1.29 3.59
N PHE A 67 -12.15 -0.79 3.61
CA PHE A 67 -12.44 0.61 3.31
C PHE A 67 -12.98 1.28 4.57
N VAL A 68 -12.40 2.43 4.91
CA VAL A 68 -12.83 3.28 6.02
C VAL A 68 -13.30 4.62 5.50
N ASP A 69 -14.31 5.20 6.15
CA ASP A 69 -14.78 6.56 5.84
C ASP A 69 -14.14 7.64 6.72
N THR A 70 -13.48 7.23 7.80
CA THR A 70 -12.70 8.06 8.71
C THR A 70 -11.20 8.10 8.34
N GLU A 71 -10.38 8.69 9.20
CA GLU A 71 -8.93 8.65 9.04
C GLU A 71 -8.36 7.24 9.29
N LYS A 72 -7.37 6.86 8.47
CA LYS A 72 -6.66 5.58 8.60
C LYS A 72 -5.68 5.66 9.77
N ASN A 73 -6.15 5.34 10.98
CA ASN A 73 -5.36 5.38 12.22
C ASN A 73 -4.74 4.00 12.55
N VAL A 74 -4.00 3.93 13.67
CA VAL A 74 -3.31 2.71 14.14
C VAL A 74 -4.26 1.51 14.27
N GLU A 75 -5.47 1.70 14.79
CA GLU A 75 -6.40 0.61 15.08
C GLU A 75 -6.88 -0.11 13.81
N VAL A 76 -6.92 0.60 12.68
CA VAL A 76 -7.24 0.00 11.37
C VAL A 76 -6.16 -1.00 10.94
N TYR A 77 -4.89 -0.74 11.27
CA TYR A 77 -3.76 -1.55 10.77
C TYR A 77 -3.21 -2.55 11.77
N LYS A 78 -3.35 -2.27 13.07
CA LYS A 78 -2.82 -3.10 14.16
C LYS A 78 -3.17 -4.60 14.03
N PRO A 79 -4.39 -5.00 13.61
CA PRO A 79 -4.72 -6.42 13.43
C PRO A 79 -3.88 -7.15 12.35
N PHE A 80 -3.27 -6.42 11.43
CA PHE A 80 -2.49 -7.01 10.33
C PHE A 80 -0.99 -7.10 10.65
N ILE A 81 -0.52 -6.46 11.72
CA ILE A 81 0.91 -6.35 12.01
C ILE A 81 1.29 -7.27 13.17
N PRO A 82 2.03 -8.36 12.93
CA PRO A 82 2.48 -9.26 13.99
C PRO A 82 3.50 -8.56 14.89
N LEU A 83 3.42 -8.82 16.20
CA LEU A 83 4.29 -8.20 17.21
C LEU A 83 5.78 -8.46 16.95
N ASN A 84 6.15 -9.66 16.47
CA ASN A 84 7.53 -10.11 16.29
C ASN A 84 8.07 -9.99 14.86
N LYS A 85 7.25 -9.59 13.87
CA LYS A 85 7.63 -9.58 12.44
C LYS A 85 7.30 -8.26 11.72
N LYS A 86 7.27 -7.16 12.48
CA LYS A 86 6.92 -5.81 11.98
C LYS A 86 7.74 -5.42 10.74
N ARG A 87 9.06 -5.66 10.74
CA ARG A 87 9.99 -5.31 9.64
C ARG A 87 9.81 -6.14 8.36
N GLU A 88 9.01 -7.21 8.41
CA GLU A 88 8.64 -8.03 7.26
C GLU A 88 7.32 -7.56 6.61
N VAL A 89 6.62 -6.62 7.25
CA VAL A 89 5.42 -5.96 6.72
C VAL A 89 5.82 -4.70 5.96
N PHE A 90 5.29 -4.54 4.76
CA PHE A 90 5.53 -3.38 3.91
C PHE A 90 4.24 -2.60 3.67
N PHE A 91 4.29 -1.31 3.94
CA PHE A 91 3.26 -0.35 3.56
C PHE A 91 3.66 0.30 2.25
N VAL A 92 2.75 0.35 1.28
CA VAL A 92 2.96 1.02 0.00
C VAL A 92 1.83 2.00 -0.21
N GLY A 93 2.18 3.26 -0.47
CA GLY A 93 1.22 4.34 -0.59
C GLY A 93 1.82 5.61 -1.17
N ASP A 94 0.98 6.55 -1.57
CA ASP A 94 1.40 7.79 -2.23
C ASP A 94 1.61 8.95 -1.24
N ARG A 95 1.22 8.79 0.02
CA ARG A 95 1.23 9.89 1.00
C ARG A 95 1.99 9.56 2.28
N VAL A 96 3.10 10.27 2.50
CA VAL A 96 3.94 10.13 3.71
C VAL A 96 3.22 10.46 5.02
N ARG A 97 2.24 11.37 4.97
CA ARG A 97 1.46 11.85 6.14
C ARG A 97 0.17 11.06 6.40
N SER A 98 0.05 9.85 5.85
CA SER A 98 -1.14 9.00 6.06
C SER A 98 -0.73 7.57 6.45
N GLU A 99 -0.99 6.57 5.61
CA GLU A 99 -0.68 5.16 5.90
C GLU A 99 0.80 4.91 6.18
N LEU A 100 1.70 5.64 5.52
CA LEU A 100 3.13 5.44 5.71
C LEU A 100 3.56 5.86 7.11
N GLU A 101 3.03 6.98 7.64
CA GLU A 101 3.29 7.39 9.00
C GLU A 101 2.81 6.34 10.01
N VAL A 102 1.62 5.78 9.80
CA VAL A 102 1.06 4.75 10.67
C VAL A 102 1.86 3.46 10.60
N GLY A 103 2.22 3.01 9.39
CA GLY A 103 3.09 1.86 9.19
C GLY A 103 4.43 2.02 9.92
N LYS A 104 5.04 3.21 9.84
CA LYS A 104 6.29 3.50 10.53
C LYS A 104 6.15 3.50 12.05
N LYS A 105 5.09 4.10 12.59
CA LYS A 105 4.75 4.06 14.03
C LYS A 105 4.60 2.62 14.53
N LEU A 106 4.09 1.73 13.68
CA LEU A 106 3.92 0.30 13.98
C LEU A 106 5.17 -0.55 13.72
N GLY A 107 6.30 0.08 13.34
CA GLY A 107 7.58 -0.60 13.11
C GLY A 107 7.68 -1.33 11.77
N ALA A 108 6.71 -1.13 10.87
CA ALA A 108 6.72 -1.68 9.52
C ALA A 108 7.70 -0.92 8.61
N ARG A 109 8.02 -1.53 7.48
CA ARG A 109 8.73 -0.86 6.39
C ARG A 109 7.75 -0.10 5.52
N THR A 110 8.19 1.01 4.95
CA THR A 110 7.35 1.97 4.21
C THR A 110 7.96 2.27 2.86
N VAL A 111 7.15 2.19 1.81
CA VAL A 111 7.52 2.45 0.42
C VAL A 111 6.64 3.61 -0.07
N TRP A 112 7.26 4.75 -0.29
CA TRP A 112 6.58 5.92 -0.82
C TRP A 112 6.56 5.90 -2.34
N LEU A 113 5.38 5.81 -2.91
CA LEU A 113 5.13 6.02 -4.33
C LEU A 113 5.04 7.53 -4.60
N LYS A 114 6.19 8.15 -4.87
CA LYS A 114 6.34 9.60 -5.02
C LYS A 114 5.91 10.04 -6.43
N GLN A 115 4.60 10.05 -6.67
CA GLN A 115 3.99 10.51 -7.92
C GLN A 115 2.66 11.22 -7.67
N GLY A 116 2.22 12.03 -8.63
CA GLY A 116 0.91 12.68 -8.58
C GLY A 116 0.74 13.68 -7.43
N LYS A 117 -0.48 13.75 -6.89
CA LYS A 117 -0.95 14.82 -5.99
C LYS A 117 -0.07 15.07 -4.77
N PHE A 118 0.53 14.03 -4.18
CA PHE A 118 1.29 14.13 -2.94
C PHE A 118 2.81 13.98 -3.14
N ALA A 119 3.31 13.97 -4.38
CA ALA A 119 4.74 13.77 -4.66
C ALA A 119 5.66 14.85 -4.04
N ASN A 120 5.14 16.06 -3.82
CA ASN A 120 5.88 17.18 -3.25
C ASN A 120 5.64 17.32 -1.73
N GLU A 121 4.82 16.47 -1.10
CA GLU A 121 4.67 16.48 0.35
C GLU A 121 5.97 16.02 1.01
N LEU A 122 6.60 16.90 1.78
CA LEU A 122 7.80 16.56 2.53
C LEU A 122 7.45 15.91 3.88
N PRO A 123 8.22 14.89 4.33
CA PRO A 123 8.16 14.40 5.70
C PRO A 123 8.43 15.53 6.71
N GLN A 124 7.56 15.66 7.71
CA GLN A 124 7.66 16.66 8.78
C GLN A 124 8.20 16.07 10.09
N ASN A 125 8.23 14.75 10.20
CA ASN A 125 8.73 14.06 11.38
C ASN A 125 9.36 12.70 11.01
N LYS A 126 10.04 12.07 11.98
CA LYS A 126 10.74 10.79 11.77
C LYS A 126 9.84 9.63 11.33
N PHE A 127 8.56 9.67 11.67
CA PHE A 127 7.60 8.63 11.29
C PHE A 127 7.12 8.79 9.85
N GLN A 128 7.21 10.00 9.28
CA GLN A 128 6.88 10.26 7.89
C GLN A 128 8.06 9.99 6.93
N LYS A 129 9.25 9.67 7.44
CA LYS A 129 10.42 9.34 6.61
C LYS A 129 10.29 7.91 6.07
N PRO A 130 10.08 7.73 4.74
CA PRO A 130 9.91 6.40 4.18
C PRO A 130 11.23 5.61 4.21
N ASP A 131 11.14 4.28 4.25
CA ASP A 131 12.32 3.40 4.11
C ASP A 131 12.78 3.34 2.65
N PHE A 132 11.84 3.39 1.72
CA PHE A 132 12.09 3.36 0.27
C PHE A 132 11.23 4.42 -0.42
N THR A 133 11.77 5.05 -1.45
CA THR A 133 11.02 5.95 -2.34
C THR A 133 11.11 5.41 -3.75
N ILE A 134 9.98 5.35 -4.44
CA ILE A 134 9.85 4.86 -5.81
C ILE A 134 9.03 5.85 -6.64
N SER A 135 9.31 5.92 -7.94
CA SER A 135 8.55 6.75 -8.88
C SER A 135 7.42 5.99 -9.57
N SER A 136 7.43 4.65 -9.50
CA SER A 136 6.45 3.80 -10.17
C SER A 136 6.28 2.43 -9.48
N LEU A 137 5.14 1.77 -9.70
CA LEU A 137 4.94 0.39 -9.21
C LEU A 137 5.86 -0.63 -9.88
N LYS A 138 6.46 -0.30 -11.04
CA LYS A 138 7.50 -1.12 -11.68
C LYS A 138 8.77 -1.15 -10.82
N GLU A 139 9.15 -0.04 -10.21
CA GLU A 139 10.26 0.01 -9.25
C GLU A 139 9.91 -0.74 -7.97
N CYS A 140 8.66 -0.65 -7.49
CA CYS A 140 8.20 -1.49 -6.36
C CYS A 140 8.39 -2.99 -6.65
N LEU A 141 8.02 -3.40 -7.87
CA LEU A 141 8.20 -4.76 -8.35
C LEU A 141 9.69 -5.15 -8.35
N TYR A 142 10.58 -4.29 -8.83
CA TYR A 142 12.02 -4.52 -8.78
C TYR A 142 12.54 -4.62 -7.34
N LEU A 143 12.12 -3.70 -6.46
CA LEU A 143 12.46 -3.71 -5.04
C LEU A 143 12.11 -5.06 -4.41
N PHE A 144 10.87 -5.53 -4.59
CA PHE A 144 10.43 -6.79 -3.98
C PHE A 144 11.04 -8.04 -4.61
N LYS A 145 11.42 -8.02 -5.89
CA LYS A 145 12.16 -9.11 -6.53
C LYS A 145 13.55 -9.30 -5.92
N ASN A 146 14.23 -8.22 -5.61
CA ASN A 146 15.62 -8.23 -5.12
C ASN A 146 15.73 -8.13 -3.60
N PHE A 147 14.60 -8.11 -2.89
CA PHE A 147 14.57 -7.95 -1.45
C PHE A 147 14.99 -9.26 -0.75
N LYS A 148 16.24 -9.31 -0.28
CA LYS A 148 16.76 -10.41 0.54
C LYS A 148 16.02 -10.48 1.89
#